data_AF-A0A956BTD4-F1
#
_entry.id   AF-A0A956BTD4-F1
#
_cell.length_a   1.000
_cell.length_b   1.000
_cell.length_c   1.000
_cell.angle_alpha   90.00
_cell.angle_beta   90.00
_cell.angle_gamma   90.00
#
_symmetry.space_group_name_H-M   'P 1'
#
loop_
_entity.id
_entity.type
_entity.pdbx_description
1 polymer ?
#
loop_
_entity_poly.entity_id
_entity_poly.type
_entity_poly.pdbx_seq_one_letter_code
_entity_poly.pdbx_strand_id
1 'polypeptide(L)'
;MADPDGYWLRTAMVSIHAVSEALFPKNDLGAPDYEATDLVRRTREYIDELPPEQRRLVLALFVFVELATPLLSLRFRKFSGFDPERRVRLVRGWRKHWFQPFQWLGDALKATMTMMYFSHPAVVKHLQAFKTCERPADPLRFPVDKDALKRLPVVS
;
A
#
# COMPACT_ATOMS: atom_id res chain seq x y z
N MET A 1 17.84 -17.03 -22.40
CA MET A 1 18.33 -16.24 -21.25
C MET A 1 17.14 -15.88 -20.40
N ALA A 2 17.11 -16.30 -19.12
CA ALA A 2 16.04 -15.86 -18.22
C ALA A 2 16.18 -14.35 -18.02
N ASP A 3 15.13 -13.58 -18.30
CA ASP A 3 15.07 -12.16 -18.01
C ASP A 3 15.28 -11.96 -16.49
N PRO A 4 16.42 -11.39 -16.05
CA PRO A 4 16.69 -11.18 -14.64
C PRO A 4 15.61 -10.29 -14.00
N ASP A 5 15.02 -9.37 -14.76
CA ASP A 5 13.92 -8.54 -14.29
C ASP A 5 12.68 -9.38 -13.98
N GLY A 6 12.47 -10.47 -14.73
CA GLY A 6 11.34 -11.38 -14.54
C GLY A 6 11.31 -12.06 -13.17
N TYR A 7 12.46 -12.48 -12.62
CA TYR A 7 12.47 -13.12 -11.29
C TYR A 7 12.20 -12.11 -10.17
N TRP A 8 12.86 -10.95 -10.22
CA TRP A 8 12.71 -9.91 -9.21
C TRP A 8 11.30 -9.32 -9.22
N LEU A 9 10.75 -9.06 -10.41
CA LEU A 9 9.39 -8.60 -10.56
C LEU A 9 8.40 -9.61 -10.02
N ARG A 10 8.52 -10.91 -10.36
CA ARG A 10 7.63 -11.95 -9.81
C ARG A 10 7.69 -12.00 -8.29
N THR A 11 8.90 -11.95 -7.73
CA THR A 11 9.10 -11.95 -6.27
C THR A 11 8.48 -10.72 -5.61
N ALA A 12 8.68 -9.54 -6.20
CA ALA A 12 8.06 -8.31 -5.75
C ALA A 12 6.52 -8.40 -5.81
N MET A 13 5.94 -8.94 -6.89
CA MET A 13 4.49 -9.06 -7.03
C MET A 13 3.86 -10.00 -6.00
N VAL A 14 4.53 -11.12 -5.68
CA VAL A 14 4.11 -12.02 -4.60
C VAL A 14 4.11 -11.30 -3.26
N SER A 15 5.15 -10.52 -2.99
CA SER A 15 5.26 -9.69 -1.78
C SER A 15 4.19 -8.59 -1.72
N ILE A 16 3.98 -7.87 -2.83
CA ILE A 16 2.96 -6.81 -2.95
C ILE A 16 1.59 -7.38 -2.63
N HIS A 17 1.24 -8.55 -3.17
CA HIS A 17 -0.02 -9.23 -2.85
C HIS A 17 -0.11 -9.52 -1.34
N ALA A 18 0.90 -10.16 -0.77
CA ALA A 18 0.92 -10.52 0.65
C ALA A 18 0.86 -9.30 1.58
N VAL A 19 1.54 -8.21 1.23
CA VAL A 19 1.53 -6.95 2.00
C VAL A 19 0.19 -6.22 1.83
N SER A 20 -0.40 -6.24 0.64
CA SER A 20 -1.73 -5.67 0.37
C SER A 20 -2.80 -6.32 1.25
N GLU A 21 -2.83 -7.65 1.28
CA GLU A 21 -3.72 -8.43 2.15
C GLU A 21 -3.48 -8.12 3.64
N ALA A 22 -2.21 -7.99 4.04
CA ALA A 22 -1.86 -7.71 5.44
C ALA A 22 -2.22 -6.30 5.91
N LEU A 23 -2.19 -5.30 5.02
CA LEU A 23 -2.51 -3.91 5.35
C LEU A 23 -3.99 -3.57 5.17
N PHE A 24 -4.64 -4.18 4.17
CA PHE A 24 -6.04 -3.92 3.79
C PHE A 24 -6.83 -5.24 3.71
N PRO A 25 -6.96 -5.98 4.81
CA PRO A 25 -7.67 -7.25 4.82
C PRO A 25 -9.18 -7.04 4.61
N LYS A 26 -9.86 -8.13 4.24
CA LYS A 26 -11.33 -8.21 4.27
C LYS A 26 -11.81 -7.84 5.67
N ASN A 27 -12.80 -6.97 5.75
CA ASN A 27 -13.29 -6.40 7.00
C ASN A 27 -14.80 -6.18 6.95
N ASP A 28 -15.43 -6.24 8.13
CA ASP A 28 -16.87 -6.03 8.29
C ASP A 28 -17.25 -4.56 8.51
N LEU A 29 -16.27 -3.65 8.44
CA LEU A 29 -16.46 -2.21 8.65
C LEU A 29 -16.95 -1.48 7.39
N GLY A 30 -17.07 -2.20 6.27
CA GLY A 30 -17.45 -1.63 4.97
C GLY A 30 -16.35 -0.80 4.31
N ALA A 31 -15.13 -0.82 4.86
CA ALA A 31 -13.98 -0.22 4.20
C ALA A 31 -13.55 -1.12 3.02
N PRO A 32 -13.29 -0.56 1.83
CA PRO A 32 -12.81 -1.35 0.70
C PRO A 32 -11.56 -2.16 1.07
N ASP A 33 -11.54 -3.44 0.74
CA ASP A 33 -10.35 -4.28 0.96
C ASP A 33 -9.39 -4.20 -0.25
N TYR A 34 -8.28 -4.93 -0.17
CA TYR A 34 -7.28 -4.97 -1.24
C TYR A 34 -7.80 -5.54 -2.57
N GLU A 35 -8.83 -6.40 -2.56
CA GLU A 35 -9.44 -6.97 -3.77
C GLU A 35 -10.42 -5.98 -4.40
N ALA A 36 -11.30 -5.38 -3.59
CA ALA A 36 -12.27 -4.37 -4.02
C ALA A 36 -11.62 -3.10 -4.58
N THR A 37 -10.37 -2.84 -4.21
CA THR A 37 -9.57 -1.70 -4.72
C THR A 37 -8.59 -2.09 -5.82
N ASP A 38 -8.53 -3.37 -6.18
CA ASP A 38 -7.60 -3.92 -7.16
C ASP A 38 -6.15 -3.48 -6.91
N LEU A 39 -5.78 -3.50 -5.62
CA LEU A 39 -4.61 -2.80 -5.12
C LEU A 39 -3.30 -3.33 -5.73
N VAL A 40 -3.25 -4.63 -5.99
CA VAL A 40 -2.09 -5.30 -6.56
C VAL A 40 -1.85 -4.86 -8.01
N ARG A 41 -2.90 -4.82 -8.85
CA ARG A 41 -2.77 -4.35 -10.24
C ARG A 41 -2.38 -2.88 -10.29
N ARG A 42 -3.02 -2.03 -9.50
CA ARG A 42 -2.72 -0.59 -9.45
C ARG A 42 -1.29 -0.31 -9.00
N THR A 43 -0.82 -1.06 -8.00
CA THR A 43 0.58 -0.94 -7.54
C THR A 43 1.55 -1.33 -8.65
N ARG A 44 1.23 -2.35 -9.45
CA ARG A 44 2.03 -2.71 -10.63
C ARG A 44 2.05 -1.60 -11.68
N GLU A 45 0.88 -1.06 -12.02
CA GLU A 45 0.77 0.05 -13.00
C GLU A 45 1.60 1.26 -12.56
N TYR A 46 1.49 1.63 -11.28
CA TYR A 46 2.34 2.67 -10.70
C TYR A 46 3.84 2.36 -10.83
N ILE A 47 4.27 1.14 -10.50
CA ILE A 47 5.68 0.73 -10.62
C ILE A 47 6.16 0.79 -12.08
N ASP A 48 5.30 0.47 -13.04
CA ASP A 48 5.63 0.52 -14.47
C ASP A 48 5.69 1.96 -15.02
N GLU A 49 5.01 2.91 -14.39
CA GLU A 49 5.09 4.35 -14.71
C GLU A 49 6.28 5.07 -14.05
N LEU A 50 6.92 4.47 -13.05
CA LEU A 50 8.02 5.10 -12.33
C LEU A 50 9.31 5.21 -13.17
N PRO A 51 10.11 6.28 -12.97
CA PRO A 51 11.47 6.34 -13.48
C PRO A 51 12.29 5.11 -13.05
N PRO A 52 13.24 4.62 -13.89
CA PRO A 52 13.93 3.35 -13.65
C PRO A 52 14.57 3.18 -12.27
N GLU A 53 15.15 4.25 -11.72
CA GLU A 53 15.77 4.24 -10.39
C GLU A 53 14.74 4.06 -9.27
N GLN A 54 13.64 4.81 -9.33
CA GLN A 54 12.55 4.74 -8.35
C GLN A 54 11.84 3.38 -8.43
N ARG A 55 11.61 2.89 -9.65
CA ARG A 55 11.08 1.55 -9.92
C ARG A 55 11.93 0.48 -9.24
N ARG A 56 13.26 0.55 -9.39
CA ARG A 56 14.19 -0.40 -8.73
C ARG A 56 14.10 -0.34 -7.21
N LEU A 57 14.01 0.86 -6.62
CA LEU A 57 13.89 1.01 -5.16
C LEU A 57 12.60 0.40 -4.61
N VAL A 58 11.46 0.65 -5.27
CA VAL A 58 10.17 0.08 -4.87
C VAL A 58 10.18 -1.44 -5.02
N LEU A 59 10.67 -1.95 -6.16
CA LEU A 59 10.82 -3.40 -6.36
C LEU A 59 11.75 -4.02 -5.31
N ALA A 60 12.89 -3.38 -5.02
CA ALA A 60 13.84 -3.84 -4.01
C ALA A 60 13.22 -3.91 -2.62
N LEU A 61 12.38 -2.93 -2.24
CA LEU A 61 11.63 -2.96 -0.96
C LEU A 61 10.79 -4.23 -0.84
N PHE A 62 9.98 -4.54 -1.86
CA PHE A 62 9.09 -5.70 -1.82
C PHE A 62 9.83 -7.04 -1.92
N VAL A 63 10.88 -7.10 -2.75
CA VAL A 63 11.79 -8.25 -2.81
C VAL A 63 12.46 -8.48 -1.46
N PHE A 64 12.96 -7.41 -0.84
CA PHE A 64 13.62 -7.47 0.46
C PHE A 64 12.67 -8.03 1.52
N VAL A 65 11.43 -7.56 1.57
CA VAL A 65 10.42 -8.09 2.52
C VAL A 65 10.20 -9.58 2.31
N GLU A 66 10.04 -10.03 1.07
CA GLU A 66 9.79 -11.45 0.77
C GLU A 66 10.96 -12.35 1.18
N LEU A 67 12.20 -11.91 0.92
CA LEU A 67 13.41 -12.71 1.11
C LEU A 67 14.07 -12.56 2.48
N ALA A 68 13.95 -11.40 3.12
CA ALA A 68 14.56 -11.12 4.42
C ALA A 68 13.67 -11.55 5.58
N THR A 69 12.36 -11.80 5.37
CA THR A 69 11.44 -12.24 6.43
C THR A 69 11.96 -13.43 7.27
N PRO A 70 12.67 -14.43 6.71
CA PRO A 70 13.31 -15.46 7.51
C PRO A 70 14.20 -14.95 8.64
N LEU A 71 15.01 -13.94 8.33
CA LEU A 71 15.90 -13.27 9.28
C LEU A 71 15.10 -12.37 10.22
N LEU A 72 14.12 -11.63 9.68
CA LEU A 72 13.31 -10.67 10.45
C LEU A 72 12.32 -11.33 11.43
N SER A 73 11.94 -12.59 11.19
CA SER A 73 10.95 -13.33 11.99
C SER A 73 11.51 -14.55 12.71
N LEU A 74 12.82 -14.81 12.59
CA LEU A 74 13.52 -15.99 13.13
C LEU A 74 12.87 -17.33 12.73
N ARG A 75 12.21 -17.37 11.58
CA ARG A 75 11.53 -18.56 11.05
C ARG A 75 11.84 -18.69 9.58
N PHE A 76 12.35 -19.84 9.15
CA PHE A 76 12.76 -20.10 7.76
C PHE A 76 11.59 -20.20 6.76
N ARG A 77 10.79 -19.13 6.62
CA ARG A 77 9.72 -18.98 5.64
C ARG A 77 9.75 -17.57 5.06
N LYS A 78 9.49 -17.47 3.75
CA LYS A 78 9.27 -16.20 3.06
C LYS A 78 8.01 -15.51 3.59
N PHE A 79 7.89 -14.20 3.36
CA PHE A 79 6.75 -13.42 3.84
C PHE A 79 5.40 -13.97 3.34
N SER A 80 5.30 -14.23 2.03
CA SER A 80 4.13 -14.84 1.41
C SER A 80 3.83 -16.26 1.89
N GLY A 81 4.77 -16.94 2.54
CA GLY A 81 4.56 -18.28 3.10
C GLY A 81 3.84 -18.31 4.45
N PHE A 82 3.56 -17.15 5.06
CA PHE A 82 2.83 -17.06 6.32
C PHE A 82 1.32 -16.95 6.12
N ASP A 83 0.54 -17.36 7.11
CA ASP A 83 -0.90 -17.14 7.14
C ASP A 83 -1.24 -15.64 7.15
N PRO A 84 -2.38 -15.22 6.57
CA PRO A 84 -2.76 -13.81 6.46
C PRO A 84 -2.70 -13.05 7.79
N GLU A 85 -3.25 -13.61 8.87
CA GLU A 85 -3.20 -12.98 10.19
C GLU A 85 -1.78 -12.76 10.70
N ARG A 86 -0.87 -13.67 10.35
CA ARG A 86 0.51 -13.60 10.79
C ARG A 86 1.28 -12.54 10.01
N ARG A 87 0.98 -12.38 8.71
CA ARG A 87 1.49 -11.26 7.91
C ARG A 87 1.08 -9.92 8.53
N VAL A 88 -0.20 -9.79 8.94
CA VAL A 88 -0.71 -8.61 9.66
C VAL A 88 0.09 -8.36 10.94
N ARG A 89 0.29 -9.40 11.77
CA ARG A 89 1.05 -9.28 13.02
C ARG A 89 2.51 -8.89 12.79
N LEU A 90 3.17 -9.43 11.76
CA LEU A 90 4.54 -9.09 11.41
C LEU A 90 4.67 -7.62 11.00
N VAL A 91 3.86 -7.17 10.04
CA VAL A 91 3.91 -5.78 9.56
C VAL A 91 3.58 -4.80 10.69
N ARG A 92 2.57 -5.09 11.53
CA ARG A 92 2.27 -4.29 12.72
C ARG A 92 3.41 -4.32 13.74
N GLY A 93 4.05 -5.46 13.92
CA GLY A 93 5.18 -5.64 14.82
C GLY A 93 6.38 -4.81 14.40
N TRP A 94 6.76 -4.83 13.11
CA TRP A 94 7.87 -4.03 12.57
C TRP A 94 7.68 -2.53 12.83
N ARG A 95 6.45 -2.02 12.62
CA ARG A 95 6.10 -0.62 12.86
C ARG A 95 6.14 -0.20 14.33
N LYS A 96 6.00 -1.15 15.26
CA LYS A 96 6.06 -0.90 16.71
C LYS A 96 7.41 -1.28 17.32
N HIS A 97 8.32 -1.83 16.53
CA HIS A 97 9.59 -2.34 17.02
C HIS A 97 10.47 -1.19 17.50
N TRP A 98 11.26 -1.38 18.56
CA TRP A 98 12.11 -0.31 19.10
C TRP A 98 13.28 0.07 18.17
N PHE A 99 13.76 -0.90 17.38
CA PHE A 99 14.86 -0.69 16.43
C PHE A 99 14.36 -0.01 15.14
N GLN A 100 14.89 1.19 14.87
CA GLN A 100 14.43 2.11 13.82
C GLN A 100 14.34 1.51 12.40
N PRO A 101 15.30 0.70 11.92
CA PRO A 101 15.19 0.10 10.58
C PRO A 101 13.94 -0.74 10.36
N PHE A 102 13.43 -1.44 11.40
CA PHE A 102 12.17 -2.17 11.29
C PHE A 102 10.97 -1.23 11.20
N GLN A 103 10.99 -0.12 11.94
CA GLN A 103 9.94 0.89 11.85
C GLN A 103 9.90 1.49 10.45
N TRP A 104 11.05 1.91 9.92
CA TRP A 104 11.16 2.46 8.57
C TRP A 104 10.71 1.46 7.50
N LEU A 105 11.05 0.19 7.62
CA LEU A 105 10.57 -0.85 6.71
C LEU A 105 9.04 -0.94 6.73
N GLY A 106 8.46 -1.04 7.92
CA GLY A 106 7.01 -1.13 8.09
C GLY A 106 6.26 0.13 7.63
N ASP A 107 6.83 1.30 7.85
CA ASP A 107 6.24 2.58 7.42
C ASP A 107 6.44 2.81 5.92
N ALA A 108 7.55 2.39 5.31
CA ALA A 108 7.74 2.43 3.86
C ALA A 108 6.72 1.53 3.13
N LEU A 109 6.50 0.31 3.64
CA LEU A 109 5.46 -0.59 3.14
C LEU A 109 4.09 0.07 3.25
N LYS A 110 3.75 0.59 4.43
CA LYS A 110 2.47 1.23 4.66
C LYS A 110 2.29 2.45 3.76
N ALA A 111 3.26 3.35 3.70
CA ALA A 111 3.19 4.57 2.90
C ALA A 111 2.96 4.25 1.41
N THR A 112 3.74 3.33 0.86
CA THR A 112 3.63 2.92 -0.55
C THR A 112 2.24 2.34 -0.84
N MET A 113 1.77 1.40 -0.01
CA MET A 113 0.48 0.76 -0.23
C MET A 113 -0.70 1.69 0.06
N THR A 114 -0.60 2.55 1.07
CA THR A 114 -1.62 3.55 1.40
C THR A 114 -1.78 4.57 0.28
N MET A 115 -0.69 5.01 -0.35
CA MET A 115 -0.74 5.89 -1.52
C MET A 115 -1.52 5.24 -2.67
N MET A 116 -1.24 3.97 -2.96
CA MET A 116 -1.96 3.22 -3.99
C MET A 116 -3.43 2.98 -3.63
N TYR A 117 -3.71 2.66 -2.36
CA TYR A 117 -5.05 2.44 -1.85
C TYR A 117 -5.92 3.70 -1.97
N PHE A 118 -5.40 4.87 -1.58
CA PHE A 118 -6.11 6.14 -1.70
C PHE A 118 -6.26 6.64 -3.15
N SER A 119 -5.54 6.06 -4.11
CA SER A 119 -5.76 6.36 -5.53
C SER A 119 -7.09 5.79 -6.06
N HIS A 120 -7.73 4.86 -5.34
CA HIS A 120 -8.93 4.20 -5.81
C HIS A 120 -10.21 4.99 -5.47
N PRO A 121 -11.12 5.24 -6.44
CA PRO A 121 -12.31 6.07 -6.22
C PRO A 121 -13.27 5.49 -5.16
N ALA A 122 -13.32 4.17 -4.99
CA ALA A 122 -14.15 3.56 -3.94
C ALA A 122 -13.68 3.95 -2.53
N VAL A 123 -12.37 4.08 -2.31
CA VAL A 123 -11.79 4.50 -1.02
C VAL A 123 -12.09 5.97 -0.77
N VAL A 124 -11.88 6.81 -1.79
CA VAL A 124 -12.21 8.24 -1.75
C VAL A 124 -13.69 8.45 -1.39
N LYS A 125 -14.58 7.69 -2.03
CA LYS A 125 -16.02 7.72 -1.74
C LYS A 125 -16.33 7.27 -0.32
N HIS A 126 -15.70 6.19 0.16
CA HIS A 126 -15.87 5.68 1.52
C HIS A 126 -15.42 6.71 2.57
N LEU A 127 -14.30 7.39 2.34
CA LEU A 127 -13.81 8.47 3.21
C LEU A 127 -14.64 9.75 3.13
N GLN A 128 -15.60 9.84 2.21
CA GLN A 128 -16.35 11.07 1.92
C GLN A 128 -15.43 12.25 1.59
N ALA A 129 -14.28 11.98 0.96
CA ALA A 129 -13.35 13.05 0.57
C ALA A 129 -13.95 13.88 -0.56
N PHE A 130 -14.05 15.20 -0.35
CA PHE A 130 -14.64 16.16 -1.29
C PHE A 130 -13.64 17.26 -1.66
N LYS A 131 -13.89 17.92 -2.79
CA LYS A 131 -13.21 19.16 -3.18
C LYS A 131 -14.11 20.36 -2.91
N THR A 132 -13.56 21.40 -2.31
CA THR A 132 -14.28 22.67 -2.13
C THR A 132 -14.36 23.47 -3.43
N CYS A 133 -13.33 23.35 -4.28
CA CYS A 133 -13.23 24.08 -5.54
C CYS A 133 -13.01 23.11 -6.69
N GLU A 134 -13.78 23.27 -7.76
CA GLU A 134 -13.60 22.53 -9.01
C GLU A 134 -12.55 23.25 -9.85
N ARG A 135 -11.42 22.59 -10.13
CA ARG A 135 -10.45 23.07 -11.11
C ARG A 135 -10.58 22.22 -12.38
N PRO A 136 -10.84 22.83 -13.55
CA PRO A 136 -11.01 22.07 -14.80
C PRO A 136 -9.74 21.32 -15.24
N ALA A 137 -8.57 21.69 -14.72
CA ALA A 137 -7.29 21.02 -14.97
C ALA A 137 -7.00 19.84 -14.02
N ASP A 138 -7.89 19.52 -13.07
CA ASP A 138 -7.63 18.41 -12.15
C ASP A 138 -7.86 17.05 -12.82
N PRO A 139 -6.84 16.18 -12.87
CA PRO A 139 -6.96 14.87 -13.51
C PRO A 139 -7.87 13.91 -12.72
N LEU A 140 -8.08 14.17 -11.43
CA LEU A 140 -8.88 13.32 -10.55
C LEU A 140 -10.27 13.94 -10.28
N ARG A 141 -11.31 13.15 -10.61
CA ARG A 141 -12.72 13.50 -10.34
C ARG A 141 -13.08 13.17 -8.91
N PHE A 142 -13.24 14.20 -8.09
CA PHE A 142 -13.77 14.10 -6.72
C PHE A 142 -15.15 14.74 -6.67
N PRO A 143 -16.05 14.29 -5.77
CA PRO A 143 -17.29 15.01 -5.50
C PRO A 143 -16.96 16.43 -5.02
N VAL A 144 -17.61 17.43 -5.62
CA VAL A 144 -17.40 18.85 -5.29
C VAL A 144 -18.49 19.30 -4.33
N ASP A 145 -18.07 19.84 -3.19
CA ASP A 145 -18.97 20.41 -2.18
C ASP A 145 -18.52 21.84 -1.88
N LYS A 146 -19.15 22.80 -2.57
CA LYS A 146 -18.82 24.23 -2.48
C LYS A 146 -19.17 24.83 -1.11
N ASP A 147 -20.08 24.18 -0.37
CA ASP A 147 -20.58 24.67 0.93
C ASP A 147 -19.96 23.91 2.12
N ALA A 148 -19.03 22.98 1.88
CA ALA A 148 -18.40 22.21 2.95
C ALA A 148 -17.69 23.09 4.00
N LEU A 149 -17.01 24.16 3.56
CA LEU A 149 -16.34 25.10 4.48
C LEU A 149 -17.31 25.83 5.40
N LYS A 150 -18.56 26.04 4.99
CA LYS A 150 -19.59 26.68 5.82
C LYS A 150 -20.13 25.76 6.92
N ARG A 151 -19.95 24.45 6.76
CA ARG A 151 -20.45 23.41 7.67
C ARG A 151 -19.41 22.92 8.68
N LEU A 152 -18.13 23.28 8.50
CA LEU A 152 -17.09 22.93 9.46
C LEU A 152 -17.27 23.79 10.74
N PRO A 153 -17.31 23.17 11.93
CA PRO A 153 -17.31 23.93 13.17
C PRO A 153 -16.00 24.73 13.25
N VAL A 154 -16.11 26.04 13.45
CA VAL A 154 -14.95 26.89 13.73
C VAL A 154 -14.42 26.45 15.08
N VAL A 155 -13.31 25.69 15.07
CA VAL A 155 -12.58 25.37 16.30
C VAL A 155 -11.82 26.63 16.68
N SER A 156 -12.47 27.46 17.51
CA SER A 156 -11.89 28.62 18.18
C SER A 156 -10.98 28.22 19.33
#